data_AF-A0A0S7EJ42-F1
#
_entry.id   AF-A0A0S7EJ42-F1
#
_cell.length_a   1.000
_cell.length_b   1.000
_cell.length_c   1.000
_cell.angle_alpha   90.00
_cell.angle_beta   90.00
_cell.angle_gamma   90.00
#
_symmetry.space_group_name_H-M   'P 1'
#
loop_
_entity.id
_entity.type
_entity.pdbx_description
1 polymer ?
#
loop_
_entity_poly.entity_id
_entity_poly.type
_entity_poly.pdbx_seq_one_letter_code
_entity_poly.pdbx_strand_id
1 'polypeptide(L)'
;MRSHITVATFHSATSATKKSELKAARTLGVLVVVYLTCYCPYYCYSLVGISLTNTPYSFSLFFLFYANSCLNPVIYALFYPWFRKAVKVIVTLQILQPGSHEAKLL
;
A
#
# COMPACT_ATOMS: atom_id res chain seq x y z
N MET A 1 43.02 36.39 -5.97
CA MET A 1 41.97 35.50 -5.43
C MET A 1 40.97 35.22 -6.55
N ARG A 2 40.94 33.99 -7.10
CA ARG A 2 39.97 33.57 -8.11
C ARG A 2 38.73 33.01 -7.41
N SER A 3 37.62 33.73 -7.50
CA SER A 3 36.31 33.30 -7.03
C SER A 3 35.78 32.19 -7.94
N HIS A 4 35.71 30.97 -7.42
CA HIS A 4 34.93 29.89 -8.03
C HIS A 4 33.44 30.19 -7.84
N ILE A 5 32.77 30.59 -8.91
CA ILE A 5 31.31 30.66 -8.97
C ILE A 5 30.81 29.23 -9.18
N THR A 6 30.37 28.58 -8.11
CA THR A 6 29.67 27.29 -8.18
C THR A 6 28.27 27.54 -8.72
N VAL A 7 28.05 27.27 -10.01
CA VAL A 7 26.72 27.25 -10.62
C VAL A 7 25.97 26.04 -10.05
N ALA A 8 25.11 26.28 -9.06
CA ALA A 8 24.19 25.27 -8.56
C ALA A 8 23.28 24.81 -9.71
N THR A 9 23.40 23.54 -10.10
CA THR A 9 22.60 22.94 -11.16
C THR A 9 21.17 22.71 -10.67
N PHE A 10 20.28 23.70 -10.86
CA PHE A 10 18.86 23.63 -10.50
C PHE A 10 18.05 22.54 -11.25
N HIS A 11 18.63 21.91 -12.28
CA HIS A 11 17.95 20.85 -13.05
C HIS A 11 17.80 19.51 -12.31
N SER A 12 18.65 19.21 -11.32
CA SER A 12 18.62 17.90 -10.66
C SER A 12 17.51 17.78 -9.61
N ALA A 13 17.19 18.85 -8.87
CA ALA A 13 16.15 18.83 -7.84
C ALA A 13 14.76 18.57 -8.44
N THR A 14 14.40 19.25 -9.53
CA THR A 14 13.11 19.05 -10.20
C THR A 14 12.98 17.66 -10.81
N SER A 15 14.08 17.08 -11.32
CA SER A 15 14.08 15.72 -11.87
C SER A 15 13.93 14.64 -10.78
N ALA A 16 14.54 14.86 -9.61
CA ALA A 16 14.44 13.95 -8.47
C ALA A 16 13.04 13.97 -7.84
N THR A 17 12.43 15.16 -7.71
CA THR A 17 11.05 15.32 -7.24
C THR A 17 10.05 14.63 -8.18
N LYS A 18 10.17 14.86 -9.50
CA LYS A 18 9.33 14.18 -10.52
C LYS A 18 9.42 12.65 -10.45
N LYS A 19 10.61 12.10 -10.18
CA LYS A 19 10.81 10.64 -10.00
C LYS A 19 10.13 10.12 -8.73
N SER A 20 10.18 10.88 -7.63
CA SER A 20 9.51 10.54 -6.37
C SER A 20 7.98 10.56 -6.52
N GLU A 21 7.44 11.59 -7.16
CA GLU A 21 6.01 11.73 -7.45
C GLU A 21 5.50 10.59 -8.34
N LEU A 22 6.23 10.26 -9.41
CA LEU A 22 5.88 9.13 -10.27
C LEU A 22 5.86 7.80 -9.51
N LYS A 23 6.79 7.60 -8.57
CA LYS A 23 6.80 6.42 -7.71
C LYS A 23 5.57 6.38 -6.80
N ALA A 24 5.20 7.50 -6.18
CA ALA A 24 4.00 7.59 -5.35
C ALA A 24 2.72 7.33 -6.16
N ALA A 25 2.60 7.96 -7.33
CA ALA A 25 1.48 7.79 -8.25
C ALA A 25 1.37 6.34 -8.74
N ARG A 26 2.48 5.67 -9.02
CA ARG A 26 2.49 4.24 -9.36
C ARG A 26 1.92 3.40 -8.24
N THR A 27 2.34 3.64 -6.99
CA THR A 27 1.83 2.87 -5.86
C THR A 27 0.34 3.14 -5.65
N LEU A 28 -0.12 4.39 -5.76
CA LEU A 28 -1.55 4.73 -5.70
C LEU A 28 -2.34 4.07 -6.83
N GLY A 29 -1.80 4.04 -8.05
CA GLY A 29 -2.39 3.34 -9.18
C GLY A 29 -2.58 1.84 -8.90
N VAL A 30 -1.56 1.17 -8.33
CA VAL A 30 -1.68 -0.23 -7.92
C VAL A 30 -2.79 -0.41 -6.88
N LEU A 31 -2.91 0.47 -5.89
CA LEU A 31 -3.98 0.41 -4.90
C LEU A 31 -5.37 0.47 -5.54
N VAL A 32 -5.57 1.42 -6.43
CA VAL A 32 -6.86 1.61 -7.11
C VAL A 32 -7.20 0.37 -7.94
N VAL A 33 -6.23 -0.18 -8.67
CA VAL A 33 -6.44 -1.39 -9.47
C VAL A 33 -6.83 -2.58 -8.58
N VAL A 34 -6.13 -2.81 -7.47
CA VAL A 34 -6.44 -3.92 -6.57
C VAL A 34 -7.80 -3.72 -5.89
N TYR A 35 -8.12 -2.50 -5.43
CA TYR A 35 -9.42 -2.17 -4.87
C TYR A 35 -10.57 -2.46 -5.84
N LEU A 36 -10.44 -1.98 -7.09
CA LEU A 36 -11.42 -2.22 -8.13
C LEU A 36 -11.53 -3.71 -8.48
N THR A 37 -10.40 -4.44 -8.54
CA THR A 37 -10.42 -5.89 -8.81
C THR A 37 -11.17 -6.65 -7.73
N CYS A 38 -11.10 -6.22 -6.47
CA CYS A 38 -11.82 -6.86 -5.37
C CYS A 38 -13.33 -6.57 -5.37
N TYR A 39 -13.73 -5.32 -5.66
CA TYR A 39 -15.12 -4.89 -5.52
C TYR A 39 -15.93 -4.99 -6.82
N CYS A 40 -15.32 -4.71 -7.97
CA CYS A 40 -16.01 -4.63 -9.26
C CYS A 40 -16.74 -5.93 -9.62
N PRO A 41 -16.14 -7.14 -9.51
CA PRO A 41 -16.83 -8.37 -9.84
C PRO A 41 -18.10 -8.60 -9.00
N TYR A 42 -18.03 -8.29 -7.70
CA TYR A 42 -19.18 -8.42 -6.80
C TYR A 42 -20.31 -7.46 -7.19
N TYR A 43 -19.99 -6.19 -7.41
CA TYR A 43 -21.01 -5.19 -7.80
C TYR A 43 -21.60 -5.46 -9.18
N CYS A 44 -20.78 -5.78 -10.19
CA CYS A 44 -21.26 -6.16 -11.51
C CYS A 44 -22.22 -7.34 -11.42
N TYR A 45 -21.87 -8.36 -10.65
CA TYR A 45 -22.70 -9.54 -10.49
C TYR A 45 -24.02 -9.25 -9.74
N SER A 46 -23.97 -8.42 -8.68
CA SER A 46 -25.15 -7.99 -7.92
C SER A 46 -26.13 -7.16 -8.77
N LEU A 47 -25.62 -6.28 -9.64
CA LEU A 47 -26.44 -5.43 -10.51
C LEU A 47 -27.20 -6.20 -11.60
N VAL A 48 -26.75 -7.39 -11.97
CA VAL A 48 -27.44 -8.26 -12.96
C VAL A 48 -28.66 -8.96 -12.33
N GLY A 49 -28.91 -8.77 -11.02
CA GLY A 49 -30.11 -9.26 -10.35
C GLY A 49 -30.13 -10.78 -10.13
N ILE A 50 -29.00 -11.45 -10.31
CA ILE A 50 -28.87 -12.89 -10.06
C ILE A 50 -28.67 -13.10 -8.57
N SER A 51 -29.43 -14.02 -7.97
CA SER A 51 -29.26 -14.37 -6.55
C SER A 51 -27.82 -14.84 -6.31
N LEU A 52 -27.04 -14.03 -5.59
CA LEU A 52 -25.65 -14.28 -5.23
C LEU A 52 -25.42 -15.53 -4.40
N THR A 53 -26.45 -16.24 -3.96
CA THR A 53 -26.31 -17.41 -3.08
C THR A 53 -26.45 -18.74 -3.79
N ASN A 54 -26.96 -18.76 -5.04
CA ASN A 54 -27.31 -19.98 -5.77
C ASN A 54 -26.35 -20.33 -6.90
N THR A 55 -25.16 -19.71 -6.96
CA THR A 55 -24.22 -19.94 -8.06
C THR A 55 -22.88 -20.48 -7.57
N PRO A 56 -22.18 -21.28 -8.39
CA PRO A 56 -20.86 -21.79 -8.00
C PRO A 56 -19.82 -20.67 -7.81
N TYR A 57 -20.06 -19.49 -8.38
CA TYR A 57 -19.15 -18.33 -8.31
C TYR A 57 -19.31 -17.50 -7.04
N SER A 58 -20.41 -17.69 -6.31
CA SER A 58 -20.79 -16.95 -5.10
C SER A 58 -19.68 -16.92 -4.05
N PHE A 59 -19.12 -18.10 -3.73
CA PHE A 59 -18.03 -18.21 -2.75
C PHE A 59 -16.81 -17.39 -3.16
N SER A 60 -16.42 -17.47 -4.43
CA SER A 60 -15.25 -16.74 -4.94
C SER A 60 -15.47 -15.23 -4.92
N LEU A 61 -16.67 -14.76 -5.26
CA LEU A 61 -17.03 -13.34 -5.22
C LEU A 61 -17.04 -12.80 -3.78
N PHE A 62 -17.62 -13.53 -2.83
CA PHE A 62 -17.58 -13.16 -1.41
C PHE A 62 -16.16 -13.17 -0.87
N PHE A 63 -15.39 -14.22 -1.17
CA PHE A 63 -13.99 -14.31 -0.77
C PHE A 63 -13.18 -13.11 -1.27
N LEU A 64 -13.32 -12.76 -2.55
CA LEU A 64 -12.63 -11.64 -3.16
C LEU A 64 -13.07 -10.28 -2.57
N PHE A 65 -14.36 -10.13 -2.26
CA PHE A 65 -14.91 -8.95 -1.60
C PHE A 65 -14.35 -8.77 -0.19
N TYR A 66 -14.33 -9.83 0.63
CA TYR A 66 -13.80 -9.77 2.00
C TYR A 66 -12.27 -9.69 2.05
N ALA A 67 -11.58 -10.29 1.06
CA ALA A 67 -10.13 -10.16 0.92
C ALA A 67 -9.68 -8.69 0.80
N ASN A 68 -10.57 -7.79 0.37
CA ASN A 68 -10.30 -6.35 0.35
C ASN A 68 -9.85 -5.80 1.72
N SER A 69 -10.47 -6.26 2.81
CA SER A 69 -10.09 -5.80 4.16
C SER A 69 -8.67 -6.23 4.55
N CYS A 70 -8.20 -7.37 4.03
CA CYS A 70 -6.82 -7.85 4.22
C CYS A 70 -5.80 -7.04 3.41
N LEU A 71 -6.25 -6.26 2.41
CA LEU A 71 -5.36 -5.38 1.67
C LEU A 71 -4.89 -4.22 2.55
N ASN A 72 -5.69 -3.75 3.51
CA ASN A 72 -5.32 -2.61 4.35
C ASN A 72 -3.92 -2.77 4.99
N PRO A 73 -3.59 -3.86 5.70
CA PRO A 73 -2.22 -4.15 6.14
C PRO A 73 -1.15 -4.13 5.03
N VAL A 74 -1.48 -4.62 3.82
CA VAL A 74 -0.58 -4.62 2.67
C VAL A 74 -0.31 -3.18 2.20
N ILE A 75 -1.35 -2.33 2.16
CA ILE A 75 -1.20 -0.89 1.89
C ILE A 75 -0.25 -0.27 2.90
N TYR A 76 -0.48 -0.48 4.20
CA TYR A 76 0.40 0.08 5.22
C TYR A 76 1.84 -0.41 5.08
N ALA A 77 2.05 -1.70 4.77
CA ALA A 77 3.39 -2.25 4.54
C ALA A 77 4.11 -1.65 3.33
N LEU A 78 3.39 -1.37 2.24
CA LEU A 78 3.98 -0.81 1.03
C LEU A 78 4.34 0.67 1.17
N PHE A 79 3.47 1.47 1.80
CA PHE A 79 3.64 2.93 1.85
C PHE A 79 4.38 3.42 3.10
N TYR A 80 4.36 2.67 4.20
CA TYR A 80 4.88 3.13 5.48
C TYR A 80 6.09 2.30 5.93
N PRO A 81 7.31 2.84 5.80
CA PRO A 81 8.52 2.17 6.29
C PRO A 81 8.48 1.84 7.78
N TRP A 82 7.89 2.70 8.61
CA TRP A 82 7.70 2.43 10.04
C TRP A 82 6.79 1.23 10.30
N PHE A 83 5.76 1.04 9.46
CA PHE A 83 4.81 -0.05 9.64
C PHE A 83 5.51 -1.38 9.39
N ARG A 84 6.41 -1.44 8.40
CA ARG A 84 7.27 -2.61 8.18
C ARG A 84 8.19 -2.90 9.36
N LYS A 85 8.76 -1.86 10.00
CA LYS A 85 9.55 -2.03 11.23
C LYS A 85 8.69 -2.61 12.36
N ALA A 86 7.48 -2.08 12.55
CA ALA A 86 6.54 -2.55 13.56
C ALA A 86 6.13 -4.02 13.32
N VAL A 87 5.75 -4.37 12.08
CA VAL A 87 5.42 -5.76 11.70
C VAL A 87 6.60 -6.69 11.96
N LYS A 88 7.83 -6.27 11.66
CA LYS A 88 9.02 -7.08 11.96
C LYS A 88 9.15 -7.37 13.46
N VAL A 89 8.97 -6.36 14.32
CA VAL A 89 9.00 -6.52 15.77
C VAL A 89 7.89 -7.46 16.27
N ILE A 90 6.68 -7.36 15.70
CA ILE A 90 5.55 -8.23 16.04
C ILE A 90 5.84 -9.69 15.63
N VAL A 91 6.23 -9.92 14.37
CA VAL A 91 6.45 -11.27 13.82
C VAL A 91 7.68 -11.96 14.43
N THR A 92 8.70 -11.20 14.80
CA THR A 92 9.88 -11.72 15.51
C THR A 92 9.66 -11.90 17.01
N LEU A 93 8.43 -11.66 17.50
CA LEU A 93 8.04 -11.74 18.90
C LEU A 93 8.85 -10.82 19.84
N GLN A 94 9.59 -9.86 19.29
CA GLN A 94 10.33 -8.86 20.07
C GLN A 94 9.38 -7.96 20.87
N ILE A 95 8.12 -7.85 20.46
CA ILE A 95 7.07 -7.17 21.23
C ILE A 95 6.86 -7.78 22.63
N LEU A 96 7.17 -9.07 22.82
CA LEU A 96 7.02 -9.77 24.10
C LEU A 96 8.23 -9.61 25.03
N GLN A 97 9.33 -9.02 24.57
CA GLN A 97 10.52 -8.82 25.40
C GLN A 97 10.31 -7.68 26.41
N PRO A 98 10.84 -7.81 27.64
CA PRO A 98 10.84 -6.71 28.61
C PRO A 98 11.52 -5.46 28.02
N GLY A 99 10.88 -4.30 28.12
CA GLY A 99 11.40 -3.05 27.53
C GLY A 99 10.98 -2.78 26.08
N SER A 100 10.14 -3.63 25.46
CA SER A 100 9.66 -3.43 24.08
C SER A 100 8.88 -2.13 23.85
N HIS A 101 8.36 -1.50 24.91
CA HIS A 101 7.67 -0.21 24.86
C HIS A 101 8.59 0.97 24.47
N GLU A 102 9.91 0.84 24.70
CA GLU A 102 10.91 1.84 24.31
C GLU A 102 11.40 1.67 22.86
N ALA A 103 10.86 0.68 22.12
CA ALA A 103 11.28 0.42 20.74
C ALA A 103 10.92 1.60 19.83
N LYS A 104 11.95 2.27 19.30
CA LYS A 104 11.79 3.44 18.43
C LYS A 104 11.39 3.03 17.00
N LEU A 105 10.08 2.96 16.75
CA LEU A 105 9.51 2.53 15.47
C LEU A 105 9.35 3.67 14.44
N LEU A 106 9.32 4.93 14.90
CA LEU A 106 9.22 6.17 14.12
C LEU A 106 10.60 6.85 14.01
#